data_AF-A0A2V6FWC7-F1
#
_entry.id   AF-A0A2V6FWC7-F1
#
_cell.length_a   1.000
_cell.length_b   1.000
_cell.length_c   1.000
_cell.angle_alpha   90.00
_cell.angle_beta   90.00
_cell.angle_gamma   90.00
#
_symmetry.space_group_name_H-M   'P 1'
#
loop_
_entity.id
_entity.type
_entity.pdbx_description
1 polymer ?
#
loop_
_entity_poly.entity_id
_entity_poly.type
_entity_poly.pdbx_seq_one_letter_code
_entity_poly.pdbx_strand_id
1 'polypeptide(L)'
;MPKYWMISDRDGGGDGDERNPGGPRYLISDGDRDLHNIDNWNRVSFPQFRKAITDACDKFPDLPPDQHDEEKHLALCIHGYNNGFAHSIDFYTALNDTLFSGDDGLGICVLFTWPSKGQVYDYLADREEARMCANDLADVLSSLYVTLGRNQAAAVADPSKACKAKVSIIAHSMGNFVTQMALFHAWKRNNRPLATSLINQLLMVAADVDNNIFDSGEQVGDGDGEGIANLTYRVSA
;
A
#
# COMPACT_ATOMS: atom_id res chain seq x y z
N MET A 1 16.34 10.83 -5.13
CA MET A 1 15.34 9.96 -4.44
C MET A 1 14.83 9.05 -5.53
N PRO A 2 14.71 7.73 -5.30
CA PRO A 2 14.13 6.83 -6.29
C PRO A 2 12.78 7.38 -6.78
N LYS A 3 12.58 7.37 -8.09
CA LYS A 3 11.33 7.83 -8.69
C LYS A 3 10.23 6.76 -8.55
N TYR A 4 10.61 5.49 -8.61
CA TYR A 4 9.70 4.35 -8.61
C TYR A 4 10.03 3.38 -7.47
N TRP A 5 8.99 2.88 -6.81
CA TRP A 5 9.06 2.04 -5.62
C TRP A 5 8.10 0.87 -5.78
N MET A 6 8.58 -0.34 -5.52
CA MET A 6 7.77 -1.55 -5.68
C MET A 6 8.02 -2.54 -4.55
N ILE A 7 6.93 -3.09 -4.03
CA ILE A 7 6.86 -4.28 -3.20
C ILE A 7 6.21 -5.36 -4.05
N SER A 8 7.00 -6.32 -4.51
CA SER A 8 6.50 -7.40 -5.37
C SER A 8 6.37 -8.69 -4.59
N ASP A 9 5.15 -9.19 -4.47
CA ASP A 9 4.86 -10.52 -3.93
C ASP A 9 4.82 -11.59 -5.03
N ARG A 10 5.31 -11.25 -6.23
CA ARG A 10 5.47 -12.19 -7.34
C ARG A 10 6.76 -13.00 -7.19
N ASP A 11 6.71 -14.24 -7.63
CA ASP A 11 7.86 -15.11 -7.77
C ASP A 11 8.73 -14.66 -8.97
N GLY A 12 9.59 -15.54 -9.51
CA GLY A 12 10.41 -15.24 -10.70
C GLY A 12 11.51 -14.18 -10.53
N GLY A 13 11.59 -13.49 -9.40
CA GLY A 13 12.44 -12.31 -9.22
C GLY A 13 11.66 -11.04 -8.93
N GLY A 14 10.34 -11.08 -9.11
CA GLY A 14 9.41 -9.98 -8.86
C GLY A 14 8.45 -9.69 -10.01
N ASP A 15 8.50 -10.48 -11.09
CA ASP A 15 7.71 -10.35 -12.31
C ASP A 15 6.97 -11.63 -12.72
N GLY A 16 7.06 -12.69 -11.92
CA GLY A 16 6.37 -13.95 -12.18
C GLY A 16 4.84 -13.89 -12.01
N ASP A 17 4.22 -15.03 -12.28
CA ASP A 17 2.76 -15.21 -12.30
C ASP A 17 2.24 -15.97 -11.07
N GLU A 18 3.11 -16.31 -10.12
CA GLU A 18 2.74 -16.97 -8.86
C GLU A 18 3.19 -16.14 -7.64
N ARG A 19 2.67 -16.49 -6.46
CA ARG A 19 3.06 -15.82 -5.22
C ARG A 19 4.47 -16.26 -4.85
N ASN A 20 5.30 -15.32 -4.41
CA ASN A 20 6.62 -15.60 -3.90
C ASN A 20 6.55 -16.36 -2.56
N PRO A 21 6.98 -17.64 -2.48
CA PRO A 21 6.92 -18.39 -1.23
C PRO A 21 7.84 -17.81 -0.15
N GLY A 22 8.87 -17.04 -0.54
CA GLY A 22 9.79 -16.35 0.37
C GLY A 22 9.30 -15.00 0.88
N GLY A 23 8.07 -14.60 0.54
CA GLY A 23 7.51 -13.29 0.84
C GLY A 23 8.00 -12.18 -0.10
N PRO A 24 7.55 -10.94 0.12
CA PRO A 24 7.70 -9.87 -0.86
C PRO A 24 9.15 -9.43 -1.06
N ARG A 25 9.44 -8.99 -2.29
CA ARG A 25 10.69 -8.35 -2.68
C ARG A 25 10.51 -6.84 -2.68
N TYR A 26 11.56 -6.12 -2.32
CA TYR A 26 11.56 -4.67 -2.22
C TYR A 26 12.50 -4.13 -3.30
N LEU A 27 11.96 -3.30 -4.18
CA LEU A 27 12.65 -2.82 -5.38
C LEU A 27 12.49 -1.31 -5.54
N ILE A 28 13.55 -0.68 -6.02
CA ILE A 28 13.58 0.77 -6.31
C ILE A 28 14.17 1.01 -7.70
N SER A 29 13.72 2.05 -8.38
CA SER A 29 14.26 2.47 -9.67
C SER A 29 14.22 3.99 -9.81
N ASP A 30 15.21 4.54 -10.51
CA ASP A 30 15.24 5.95 -10.90
C ASP A 30 14.50 6.20 -12.23
N GLY A 31 14.11 5.13 -12.94
CA GLY A 31 13.40 5.23 -14.24
C GLY A 31 14.30 5.52 -15.43
N ASP A 32 15.60 5.30 -15.28
CA ASP A 32 16.62 5.50 -16.33
C ASP A 32 16.63 4.35 -17.36
N ARG A 33 16.06 3.19 -16.99
CA ARG A 33 15.96 1.99 -17.81
C ARG A 33 14.51 1.50 -17.88
N ASP A 34 14.25 0.61 -18.84
CA ASP A 34 12.94 0.01 -19.03
C ASP A 34 12.45 -0.71 -17.77
N LEU A 35 11.35 -0.21 -17.20
CA LEU A 35 10.75 -0.71 -15.97
C LEU A 35 10.02 -2.04 -16.15
N HIS A 36 9.74 -2.46 -17.39
CA HIS A 36 9.11 -3.76 -17.68
C HIS A 36 10.07 -4.94 -17.52
N ASN A 37 11.38 -4.68 -17.42
CA ASN A 37 12.37 -5.71 -17.14
C ASN A 37 12.76 -5.67 -15.65
N ILE A 38 12.46 -6.73 -14.91
CA ILE A 38 12.74 -6.82 -13.47
C ILE A 38 14.23 -6.67 -13.13
N ASP A 39 15.13 -7.07 -14.03
CA ASP A 39 16.59 -6.95 -13.84
C ASP A 39 17.08 -5.50 -13.87
N ASN A 40 16.26 -4.58 -14.39
CA ASN A 40 16.56 -3.15 -14.36
C ASN A 40 16.20 -2.51 -13.01
N TRP A 41 15.46 -3.21 -12.15
CA TRP A 41 15.13 -2.73 -10.81
C TRP A 41 16.23 -3.06 -9.81
N ASN A 42 16.52 -2.11 -8.93
CA ASN A 42 17.47 -2.33 -7.85
C ASN A 42 16.74 -3.02 -6.68
N ARG A 43 17.01 -4.31 -6.49
CA ARG A 43 16.53 -5.05 -5.32
C ARG A 43 17.28 -4.63 -4.08
N VAL A 44 16.55 -4.30 -3.03
CA VAL A 44 17.08 -3.94 -1.70
C VAL A 44 16.47 -4.84 -0.61
N SER A 45 17.13 -4.90 0.54
CA SER A 45 16.55 -5.57 1.71
C SER A 45 15.42 -4.75 2.33
N PHE A 46 14.51 -5.39 3.06
CA PHE A 46 13.43 -4.67 3.74
C PHE A 46 13.92 -3.52 4.66
N PRO A 47 14.96 -3.71 5.50
CA PRO A 47 15.48 -2.61 6.32
C PRO A 47 16.01 -1.43 5.49
N GLN A 48 16.66 -1.71 4.36
CA GLN A 48 17.15 -0.66 3.45
C GLN A 48 15.98 0.06 2.78
N PHE A 49 14.96 -0.67 2.30
CA PHE A 49 13.76 -0.09 1.69
C PHE A 49 13.01 0.81 2.68
N ARG A 50 12.76 0.32 3.89
CA ARG A 50 12.11 1.08 4.96
C ARG A 50 12.90 2.35 5.28
N LYS A 51 14.22 2.24 5.45
CA LYS A 51 15.07 3.41 5.72
C LYS A 51 14.98 4.42 4.57
N ALA A 52 15.06 3.96 3.33
CA ALA A 52 15.03 4.84 2.16
C ALA A 52 13.68 5.58 2.04
N ILE A 53 12.55 4.92 2.31
CA ILE A 53 11.24 5.57 2.37
C ILE A 53 11.15 6.56 3.52
N THR A 54 11.60 6.20 4.73
CA THR A 54 11.59 7.12 5.87
C THR A 54 12.43 8.37 5.59
N ASP A 55 13.67 8.20 5.12
CA ASP A 55 14.55 9.30 4.74
C ASP A 55 13.94 10.17 3.62
N ALA A 56 13.10 9.59 2.77
CA ALA A 56 12.41 10.29 1.69
C ALA A 56 11.23 11.11 2.23
N CYS A 57 10.41 10.53 3.10
CA CYS A 57 9.31 11.23 3.78
C CYS A 57 9.81 12.36 4.68
N ASP A 58 10.98 12.21 5.33
CA ASP A 58 11.56 13.26 6.19
C ASP A 58 11.92 14.54 5.43
N LYS A 59 12.02 14.47 4.10
CA LYS A 59 12.29 15.61 3.21
C LYS A 59 11.03 16.35 2.78
N PHE A 60 9.84 15.83 3.07
CA PHE A 60 8.60 16.56 2.82
C PHE A 60 8.55 17.86 3.63
N PRO A 61 7.82 18.87 3.14
CA PRO A 61 7.69 20.13 3.86
C PRO A 61 7.08 19.88 5.25
N ASP A 62 7.62 20.57 6.24
CA ASP A 62 7.02 20.64 7.57
C ASP A 62 5.95 21.73 7.53
N LEU A 63 4.69 21.31 7.46
CA LEU A 63 3.56 22.21 7.26
C LEU A 63 2.88 22.52 8.61
N PRO A 64 2.38 23.74 8.79
CA PRO A 64 1.64 24.07 9.99
C PRO A 64 0.28 23.32 10.04
N PRO A 65 -0.31 23.10 11.24
CA PRO A 65 -1.51 22.27 11.38
C PRO A 65 -2.73 22.71 10.57
N ASP A 66 -2.83 24.00 10.21
CA ASP A 66 -3.90 24.57 9.39
C ASP A 66 -3.74 24.27 7.89
N GLN A 67 -2.57 23.77 7.45
CA GLN A 67 -2.28 23.35 6.08
C GLN A 67 -2.20 21.82 5.95
N HIS A 68 -2.85 21.08 6.84
CA HIS A 68 -2.78 19.62 6.85
C HIS A 68 -3.21 18.98 5.51
N ASP A 69 -4.03 19.65 4.69
CA ASP A 69 -4.54 19.12 3.42
C ASP A 69 -3.46 19.12 2.33
N GLU A 70 -2.38 19.87 2.53
CA GLU A 70 -1.22 19.95 1.63
C GLU A 70 -0.09 18.98 2.05
N GLU A 71 -0.25 18.27 3.18
CA GLU A 71 0.70 17.26 3.62
C GLU A 71 0.84 16.16 2.56
N LYS A 72 2.09 15.83 2.25
CA LYS A 72 2.41 14.80 1.27
C LYS A 72 2.02 13.41 1.79
N HIS A 73 1.81 12.50 0.87
CA HIS A 73 1.35 11.15 1.12
C HIS A 73 2.44 10.11 0.82
N LEU A 74 2.54 9.10 1.67
CA LEU A 74 3.09 7.80 1.32
C LEU A 74 1.91 6.91 0.90
N ALA A 75 1.69 6.76 -0.39
CA ALA A 75 0.58 6.02 -0.94
C ALA A 75 1.01 4.60 -1.36
N LEU A 76 0.27 3.58 -0.92
CA LEU A 76 0.34 2.24 -1.50
C LEU A 76 -0.63 2.14 -2.67
N CYS A 77 -0.15 1.71 -3.82
CA CYS A 77 -0.95 1.47 -5.01
C CYS A 77 -1.11 -0.04 -5.23
N ILE A 78 -2.35 -0.54 -5.16
CA ILE A 78 -2.67 -1.95 -5.32
C ILE A 78 -3.47 -2.11 -6.62
N HIS A 79 -2.89 -2.80 -7.60
CA HIS A 79 -3.55 -3.07 -8.87
C HIS A 79 -4.63 -4.15 -8.75
N GLY A 80 -5.50 -4.19 -9.75
CA GLY A 80 -6.61 -5.14 -9.83
C GLY A 80 -6.28 -6.49 -10.48
N TYR A 81 -7.36 -7.22 -10.78
CA TYR A 81 -7.35 -8.51 -11.47
C TYR A 81 -6.81 -8.43 -12.90
N ASN A 82 -6.36 -9.57 -13.44
CA ASN A 82 -5.94 -9.74 -14.83
C ASN A 82 -4.74 -8.86 -15.24
N ASN A 83 -3.83 -8.59 -14.31
CA ASN A 83 -2.63 -7.81 -14.56
C ASN A 83 -1.40 -8.71 -14.40
N GLY A 84 -0.76 -9.02 -15.53
CA GLY A 84 0.63 -9.49 -15.51
C GLY A 84 1.57 -8.37 -15.03
N PHE A 85 2.85 -8.71 -14.83
CA PHE A 85 3.84 -7.74 -14.36
C PHE A 85 3.87 -6.47 -15.21
N ALA A 86 3.97 -6.60 -16.54
CA ALA A 86 4.05 -5.44 -17.45
C ALA A 86 2.84 -4.49 -17.31
N HIS A 87 1.61 -5.00 -17.33
CA HIS A 87 0.42 -4.17 -17.15
C HIS A 87 0.35 -3.51 -15.77
N SER A 88 0.86 -4.18 -14.73
CA SER A 88 0.95 -3.58 -13.39
C SER A 88 1.91 -2.39 -13.36
N ILE A 89 3.01 -2.46 -14.13
CA ILE A 89 3.96 -1.36 -14.31
C ILE A 89 3.34 -0.22 -15.13
N ASP A 90 2.61 -0.52 -16.21
CA ASP A 90 1.89 0.51 -16.99
C ASP A 90 0.89 1.29 -16.12
N PHE A 91 0.06 0.57 -15.37
CA PHE A 91 -0.90 1.17 -14.44
C PHE A 91 -0.21 2.04 -13.38
N TYR A 92 0.84 1.51 -12.76
CA TYR A 92 1.57 2.22 -11.71
C TYR A 92 2.30 3.46 -12.22
N THR A 93 3.01 3.35 -13.34
CA THR A 93 3.79 4.48 -13.90
C THR A 93 2.88 5.60 -14.36
N ALA A 94 1.74 5.29 -15.01
CA ALA A 94 0.74 6.29 -15.37
C ALA A 94 0.22 7.05 -14.14
N LEU A 95 -0.11 6.33 -13.06
CA LEU A 95 -0.60 6.92 -11.81
C LEU A 95 0.48 7.74 -11.09
N ASN A 96 1.69 7.18 -10.95
CA ASN A 96 2.81 7.83 -10.29
C ASN A 96 3.24 9.11 -11.01
N ASP A 97 3.37 9.05 -12.33
CA ASP A 97 3.88 10.17 -13.11
C ASP A 97 2.84 11.29 -13.21
N THR A 98 1.55 10.97 -13.15
CA THR A 98 0.47 11.96 -13.20
C THR A 98 0.22 12.62 -11.84
N LEU A 99 0.25 11.86 -10.74
CA LEU A 99 -0.24 12.33 -9.44
C LEU A 99 0.85 12.52 -8.38
N PHE A 100 1.96 11.78 -8.45
CA PHE A 100 2.97 11.75 -7.37
C PHE A 100 4.30 12.37 -7.77
N SER A 101 4.59 12.47 -9.07
CA SER A 101 5.81 13.07 -9.58
C SER A 101 5.72 14.59 -9.71
N GLY A 102 6.88 15.26 -9.66
CA GLY A 102 7.00 16.72 -9.79
C GLY A 102 6.93 17.45 -8.44
N ASP A 103 7.20 18.76 -8.48
CA ASP A 103 7.28 19.60 -7.27
C ASP A 103 5.92 19.67 -6.53
N ASP A 104 4.83 19.67 -7.29
CA ASP A 104 3.46 19.69 -6.78
C ASP A 104 2.87 18.27 -6.57
N GLY A 105 3.66 17.22 -6.78
CA GLY A 105 3.21 15.84 -6.67
C GLY A 105 2.72 15.48 -5.27
N LEU A 106 1.77 14.56 -5.16
CA LEU A 106 1.13 14.19 -3.89
C LEU A 106 2.05 13.51 -2.88
N GLY A 107 3.27 13.10 -3.25
CA GLY A 107 4.25 12.48 -2.37
C GLY A 107 4.92 11.27 -3.00
N ILE A 108 5.02 10.16 -2.27
CA ILE A 108 5.65 8.92 -2.73
C ILE A 108 4.57 7.87 -3.00
N CYS A 109 4.58 7.28 -4.19
CA CYS A 109 3.72 6.15 -4.54
C CYS A 109 4.53 4.85 -4.59
N VAL A 110 4.06 3.83 -3.89
CA VAL A 110 4.68 2.49 -3.86
C VAL A 110 3.70 1.49 -4.46
N LEU A 111 4.10 0.83 -5.54
CA LEU A 111 3.34 -0.28 -6.09
C LEU A 111 3.45 -1.49 -5.16
N PHE A 112 2.32 -2.02 -4.71
CA PHE A 112 2.24 -3.40 -4.21
C PHE A 112 1.69 -4.28 -5.33
N THR A 113 2.53 -5.14 -5.90
CA THR A 113 2.13 -6.05 -6.97
C THR A 113 2.01 -7.49 -6.46
N TRP A 114 0.92 -8.12 -6.85
CA TRP A 114 0.56 -9.50 -6.51
C TRP A 114 0.24 -10.25 -7.82
N PRO A 115 0.42 -11.58 -7.88
CA PRO A 115 0.24 -12.40 -9.08
C PRO A 115 -1.25 -12.51 -9.51
N SER A 116 -1.83 -11.45 -10.05
CA SER A 116 -3.23 -11.42 -10.46
C SER A 116 -3.48 -12.01 -11.86
N LYS A 117 -2.86 -13.17 -12.13
CA LYS A 117 -2.83 -13.97 -13.38
C LYS A 117 -3.57 -13.31 -14.54
N GLY A 118 -2.85 -12.88 -15.56
CA GLY A 118 -3.38 -12.22 -16.77
C GLY A 118 -4.27 -13.09 -17.66
N GLN A 119 -5.06 -14.02 -17.09
CA GLN A 119 -5.94 -14.97 -17.76
C GLN A 119 -7.25 -15.14 -16.97
N VAL A 120 -8.38 -15.05 -17.68
CA VAL A 120 -9.76 -14.95 -17.13
C VAL A 120 -10.30 -16.24 -16.46
N TYR A 121 -9.59 -17.36 -16.53
CA TYR A 121 -10.24 -18.67 -16.38
C TYR A 121 -10.45 -19.21 -14.96
N ASP A 122 -9.97 -18.57 -13.87
CA ASP A 122 -10.19 -19.08 -12.51
C ASP A 122 -10.28 -18.00 -11.40
N TYR A 123 -11.31 -17.15 -11.47
CA TYR A 123 -11.63 -16.11 -10.46
C TYR A 123 -11.59 -16.61 -9.00
N LEU A 124 -11.96 -17.86 -8.73
CA LEU A 124 -11.95 -18.46 -7.38
C LEU A 124 -10.54 -18.83 -6.90
N ALA A 125 -9.67 -19.34 -7.80
CA ALA A 125 -8.29 -19.67 -7.45
C ALA A 125 -7.50 -18.38 -7.15
N ASP A 126 -7.76 -17.33 -7.93
CA ASP A 126 -7.14 -16.02 -7.75
C ASP A 126 -7.57 -15.35 -6.44
N ARG A 127 -8.77 -15.66 -5.91
CA ARG A 127 -9.21 -15.16 -4.60
C ARG A 127 -8.41 -15.76 -3.43
N GLU A 128 -7.97 -17.02 -3.52
CA GLU A 128 -7.15 -17.64 -2.48
C GLU A 128 -5.72 -17.12 -2.51
N GLU A 129 -5.12 -16.99 -3.70
CA GLU A 129 -3.82 -16.33 -3.85
C GLU A 129 -3.87 -14.87 -3.41
N ALA A 130 -4.93 -14.12 -3.75
CA ALA A 130 -5.15 -12.77 -3.26
C ALA A 130 -5.22 -12.70 -1.73
N ARG A 131 -5.85 -13.68 -1.05
CA ARG A 131 -5.84 -13.79 0.42
C ARG A 131 -4.45 -14.07 0.96
N MET A 132 -3.66 -14.93 0.30
CA MET A 132 -2.29 -15.18 0.71
C MET A 132 -1.44 -13.92 0.59
N CYS A 133 -1.51 -13.22 -0.54
CA CYS A 133 -0.78 -11.96 -0.76
C CYS A 133 -1.25 -10.85 0.20
N ALA A 134 -2.54 -10.85 0.59
CA ALA A 134 -3.05 -9.95 1.61
C ALA A 134 -2.40 -10.17 2.99
N ASN A 135 -1.94 -11.40 3.31
CA ASN A 135 -1.18 -11.63 4.54
C ASN A 135 0.20 -10.95 4.50
N ASP A 136 0.86 -10.95 3.34
CA ASP A 136 2.16 -10.27 3.16
C ASP A 136 1.98 -8.74 3.16
N LEU A 137 0.93 -8.22 2.51
CA LEU A 137 0.57 -6.80 2.61
C LEU A 137 0.26 -6.42 4.06
N ALA A 138 -0.42 -7.28 4.83
CA ALA A 138 -0.70 -7.02 6.24
C ALA A 138 0.58 -6.94 7.10
N ASP A 139 1.66 -7.63 6.74
CA ASP A 139 2.95 -7.50 7.42
C ASP A 139 3.61 -6.14 7.12
N VAL A 140 3.51 -5.67 5.87
CA VAL A 140 3.93 -4.32 5.49
C VAL A 140 3.14 -3.27 6.28
N LEU A 141 1.81 -3.38 6.30
CA LEU A 141 0.92 -2.48 7.05
C LEU A 141 1.19 -2.51 8.56
N SER A 142 1.44 -3.68 9.13
CA SER A 142 1.79 -3.81 10.55
C SER A 142 3.14 -3.15 10.88
N SER A 143 4.12 -3.27 9.99
CA SER A 143 5.41 -2.58 10.14
C SER A 143 5.28 -1.06 10.06
N LEU A 144 4.43 -0.57 9.15
CA LEU A 144 4.08 0.85 9.07
C LEU A 144 3.38 1.31 10.36
N TYR A 145 2.41 0.57 10.86
CA TYR A 145 1.69 0.87 12.10
C TYR A 145 2.65 1.04 13.30
N VAL A 146 3.55 0.07 13.51
CA VAL A 146 4.55 0.14 14.58
C VAL A 146 5.49 1.35 14.40
N THR A 147 5.87 1.66 13.16
CA THR A 147 6.74 2.80 12.86
C THR A 147 6.04 4.13 13.14
N LEU A 148 4.79 4.29 12.71
CA LEU A 148 3.99 5.47 12.98
C LEU A 148 3.75 5.67 14.47
N GLY A 149 3.42 4.61 15.21
CA GLY A 149 3.23 4.71 16.66
C GLY A 149 4.49 5.18 17.39
N ARG A 150 5.67 4.70 16.96
CA ARG A 150 6.96 5.17 17.49
C ARG A 150 7.22 6.65 17.17
N ASN A 151 6.96 7.06 15.94
CA ASN A 151 7.15 8.44 15.51
C ASN A 151 6.18 9.39 16.23
N GLN A 152 4.92 8.97 16.41
CA GLN A 152 3.93 9.73 17.17
C GLN A 152 4.35 9.89 18.64
N ALA A 153 4.83 8.82 19.29
CA ALA A 153 5.36 8.91 20.65
C ALA A 153 6.58 9.84 20.74
N ALA A 154 7.46 9.81 19.73
CA ALA A 154 8.59 10.73 19.66
C ALA A 154 8.15 12.19 19.43
N ALA A 155 7.12 12.41 18.62
CA ALA A 155 6.56 13.73 18.33
C ALA A 155 5.93 14.40 19.56
N VAL A 156 5.35 13.61 20.48
CA VAL A 156 4.85 14.12 21.77
C VAL A 156 5.98 14.75 22.59
N ALA A 157 7.20 14.18 22.54
CA ALA A 157 8.36 14.72 23.23
C ALA A 157 9.05 15.85 22.45
N ASP A 158 9.02 15.77 21.12
CA ASP A 158 9.68 16.71 20.21
C ASP A 158 8.88 16.83 18.91
N PRO A 159 8.08 17.89 18.72
CA PRO A 159 7.24 18.08 17.53
C PRO A 159 8.01 18.02 16.20
N SER A 160 9.31 18.34 16.20
CA SER A 160 10.13 18.26 14.98
C SER A 160 10.34 16.83 14.47
N LYS A 161 10.00 15.82 15.29
CA LYS A 161 10.04 14.39 14.95
C LYS A 161 8.69 13.84 14.48
N ALA A 162 7.68 14.70 14.29
CA ALA A 162 6.42 14.29 13.71
C ALA A 162 6.61 13.72 12.30
N CYS A 163 5.79 12.73 11.93
CA CYS A 163 5.75 12.24 10.57
C CYS A 163 5.29 13.37 9.64
N LYS A 164 6.08 13.67 8.61
CA LYS A 164 5.73 14.67 7.58
C LYS A 164 4.93 14.10 6.42
N ALA A 165 4.44 12.87 6.57
CA ALA A 165 3.71 12.14 5.55
C ALA A 165 2.48 11.46 6.13
N LYS A 166 1.36 11.59 5.43
CA LYS A 166 0.16 10.79 5.66
C LYS A 166 0.28 9.46 4.91
N VAL A 167 -0.20 8.36 5.49
CA VAL A 167 -0.27 7.08 4.78
C VAL A 167 -1.60 6.97 4.06
N SER A 168 -1.58 6.62 2.78
CA SER A 168 -2.79 6.42 1.96
C SER A 168 -2.73 5.12 1.18
N ILE A 169 -3.88 4.65 0.73
CA ILE A 169 -3.99 3.49 -0.16
C ILE A 169 -4.87 3.85 -1.36
N ILE A 170 -4.41 3.47 -2.55
CA ILE A 170 -5.21 3.49 -3.78
C ILE A 170 -5.34 2.05 -4.25
N ALA A 171 -6.55 1.51 -4.27
CA ALA A 171 -6.83 0.14 -4.63
C ALA A 171 -7.81 0.07 -5.80
N HIS A 172 -7.47 -0.70 -6.85
CA HIS A 172 -8.30 -0.84 -8.05
C HIS A 172 -8.91 -2.24 -8.17
N SER A 173 -10.21 -2.35 -8.51
CA SER A 173 -10.89 -3.63 -8.77
C SER A 173 -10.64 -4.66 -7.65
N MET A 174 -10.18 -5.88 -7.96
CA MET A 174 -9.87 -6.93 -6.98
C MET A 174 -8.72 -6.54 -6.01
N GLY A 175 -7.94 -5.51 -6.32
CA GLY A 175 -6.98 -4.92 -5.38
C GLY A 175 -7.67 -4.38 -4.11
N ASN A 176 -8.96 -4.03 -4.19
CA ASN A 176 -9.77 -3.65 -3.03
C ASN A 176 -9.99 -4.85 -2.09
N PHE A 177 -10.24 -6.05 -2.63
CA PHE A 177 -10.35 -7.27 -1.84
C PHE A 177 -9.03 -7.60 -1.13
N VAL A 178 -7.89 -7.50 -1.82
CA VAL A 178 -6.56 -7.66 -1.21
C VAL A 178 -6.35 -6.65 -0.08
N THR A 179 -6.71 -5.38 -0.33
CA THR A 179 -6.58 -4.29 0.65
C THR A 179 -7.46 -4.51 1.88
N GLN A 180 -8.71 -4.90 1.69
CA GLN A 180 -9.65 -5.21 2.78
C GLN A 180 -9.10 -6.32 3.68
N MET A 181 -8.71 -7.46 3.08
CA MET A 181 -8.17 -8.59 3.84
C MET A 181 -6.88 -8.20 4.57
N ALA A 182 -6.00 -7.42 3.92
CA ALA A 182 -4.76 -6.97 4.52
C ALA A 182 -4.99 -6.04 5.73
N LEU A 183 -5.93 -5.09 5.62
CA LEU A 183 -6.29 -4.21 6.74
C LEU A 183 -6.92 -4.99 7.89
N PHE A 184 -7.78 -5.96 7.60
CA PHE A 184 -8.36 -6.83 8.63
C PHE A 184 -7.30 -7.66 9.35
N HIS A 185 -6.36 -8.25 8.61
CA HIS A 185 -5.25 -9.00 9.19
C HIS A 185 -4.32 -8.10 10.01
N ALA A 186 -3.96 -6.91 9.50
CA ALA A 186 -3.16 -5.94 10.23
C ALA A 186 -3.85 -5.49 11.52
N TRP A 187 -5.15 -5.21 11.48
CA TRP A 187 -5.95 -4.85 12.66
C TRP A 187 -5.91 -5.96 13.72
N LYS A 188 -6.16 -7.22 13.32
CA LYS A 188 -6.08 -8.37 14.24
C LYS A 188 -4.67 -8.58 14.81
N ARG A 189 -3.62 -8.48 13.99
CA ARG A 189 -2.22 -8.66 14.41
C ARG A 189 -1.76 -7.60 15.41
N ASN A 190 -2.27 -6.38 15.32
CA ASN A 190 -1.94 -5.28 16.22
C ASN A 190 -2.88 -5.18 17.44
N ASN A 191 -3.52 -6.29 17.82
CA ASN A 191 -4.41 -6.40 18.97
C ASN A 191 -5.66 -5.51 18.90
N ARG A 192 -6.24 -5.38 17.69
CA ARG A 192 -7.50 -4.67 17.41
C ARG A 192 -7.50 -3.22 17.94
N PRO A 193 -6.54 -2.38 17.51
CA PRO A 193 -6.50 -1.00 17.99
C PRO A 193 -7.73 -0.23 17.50
N LEU A 194 -8.32 0.56 18.39
CA LEU A 194 -9.52 1.38 18.10
C LEU A 194 -9.21 2.89 18.04
N ALA A 195 -7.98 3.31 18.36
CA ALA A 195 -7.65 4.71 18.63
C ALA A 195 -6.63 5.32 17.64
N THR A 196 -6.22 4.59 16.61
CA THR A 196 -5.17 5.06 15.68
C THR A 196 -5.52 4.66 14.26
N SER A 197 -5.90 5.64 13.45
CA SER A 197 -6.04 5.47 12.01
C SER A 197 -4.65 5.31 11.39
N LEU A 198 -4.36 4.13 10.86
CA LEU A 198 -3.16 3.85 10.09
C LEU A 198 -3.22 4.54 8.72
N ILE A 199 -4.38 4.47 8.08
CA ILE A 199 -4.63 4.95 6.72
C ILE A 199 -5.40 6.26 6.81
N ASN A 200 -4.81 7.36 6.35
CA ASN A 200 -5.48 8.65 6.30
C ASN A 200 -6.57 8.67 5.21
N GLN A 201 -6.23 8.15 4.02
CA GLN A 201 -7.16 8.05 2.90
C GLN A 201 -7.07 6.69 2.21
N LEU A 202 -8.21 6.02 2.06
CA LEU A 202 -8.38 4.84 1.22
C LEU A 202 -9.24 5.23 0.00
N LEU A 203 -8.61 5.27 -1.17
CA LEU A 203 -9.28 5.45 -2.45
C LEU A 203 -9.52 4.09 -3.10
N MET A 204 -10.80 3.74 -3.23
CA MET A 204 -11.27 2.50 -3.84
C MET A 204 -11.77 2.83 -5.25
N VAL A 205 -11.13 2.31 -6.29
CA VAL A 205 -11.50 2.58 -7.69
C VAL A 205 -12.07 1.32 -8.31
N ALA A 206 -13.28 1.44 -8.90
CA ALA A 206 -13.99 0.32 -9.54
C ALA A 206 -14.03 -0.93 -8.64
N ALA A 207 -14.35 -0.73 -7.36
CA ALA A 207 -14.14 -1.74 -6.34
C ALA A 207 -14.99 -2.99 -6.56
N ASP A 208 -14.31 -4.14 -6.60
CA ASP A 208 -14.92 -5.47 -6.62
C ASP A 208 -14.89 -6.02 -5.18
N VAL A 209 -15.75 -5.45 -4.33
CA VAL A 209 -15.95 -5.85 -2.93
C VAL A 209 -17.42 -6.18 -2.73
N ASP A 210 -17.72 -7.13 -1.84
CA ASP A 210 -19.10 -7.52 -1.57
C ASP A 210 -19.92 -6.27 -1.13
N ASN A 211 -21.09 -6.05 -1.75
CA ASN A 211 -21.92 -4.84 -1.57
C ASN A 211 -22.32 -4.54 -0.11
N ASN A 212 -22.16 -5.51 0.79
CA ASN A 212 -22.50 -5.42 2.22
C ASN A 212 -21.28 -5.14 3.12
N ILE A 213 -20.11 -4.81 2.56
CA ILE A 213 -18.89 -4.55 3.33
C ILE A 213 -19.04 -3.40 4.36
N PHE A 214 -19.96 -2.47 4.10
CA PHE A 214 -20.29 -1.37 5.01
C PHE A 214 -21.59 -1.60 5.83
N ASP A 215 -22.31 -2.70 5.60
CA ASP A 215 -23.57 -3.02 6.31
C ASP A 215 -23.35 -3.59 7.72
N SER A 216 -22.10 -3.83 8.13
CA SER A 216 -21.77 -4.33 9.48
C SER A 216 -22.12 -3.36 10.63
N GLY A 217 -22.72 -2.21 10.33
CA GLY A 217 -23.33 -1.33 11.33
C GLY A 217 -24.57 -1.92 12.03
N GLU A 218 -25.22 -2.95 11.48
CA GLU A 218 -26.39 -3.59 12.12
C GLU A 218 -26.05 -4.75 13.07
N GLN A 219 -24.85 -5.33 12.97
CA GLN A 219 -24.36 -6.34 13.91
C GLN A 219 -22.85 -6.18 14.13
N VAL A 220 -22.45 -5.86 15.36
CA VAL A 220 -21.06 -5.93 15.82
C VAL A 220 -20.62 -7.40 15.80
N GLY A 221 -20.04 -7.83 14.68
CA GLY A 221 -19.49 -9.16 14.47
C GLY A 221 -18.13 -9.04 13.77
N ASP A 222 -17.27 -10.05 13.92
CA ASP A 222 -15.92 -10.14 13.32
C ASP A 222 -15.96 -10.21 11.76
N GLY A 223 -16.49 -9.18 11.10
CA GLY A 223 -16.57 -9.05 9.64
C GLY A 223 -15.28 -8.49 9.04
N ASP A 224 -14.99 -8.84 7.79
CA ASP A 224 -13.77 -8.42 7.08
C ASP A 224 -13.69 -6.89 6.84
N GLY A 225 -14.80 -6.16 7.02
CA GLY A 225 -14.86 -4.69 6.95
C GLY A 225 -14.32 -3.95 8.18
N GLU A 226 -14.16 -4.63 9.32
CA GLU A 226 -13.68 -4.03 10.58
C GLU A 226 -12.28 -3.42 10.43
N GLY A 227 -11.42 -4.02 9.61
CA GLY A 227 -10.09 -3.46 9.33
C GLY A 227 -10.17 -2.09 8.66
N ILE A 228 -11.06 -1.91 7.69
CA ILE A 228 -11.27 -0.64 7.01
C ILE A 228 -11.83 0.38 8.00
N ALA A 229 -12.88 0.02 8.75
CA ALA A 229 -13.56 0.92 9.67
C ALA A 229 -12.64 1.41 10.81
N ASN A 230 -11.78 0.55 11.34
CA ASN A 230 -10.96 0.89 12.51
C ASN A 230 -9.57 1.46 12.16
N LEU A 231 -9.03 1.14 10.98
CA LEU A 231 -7.71 1.62 10.57
C LEU A 231 -7.75 2.80 9.59
N THR A 232 -8.90 3.15 9.03
CA THR A 232 -9.01 4.18 8.00
C THR A 232 -9.74 5.42 8.49
N TYR A 233 -9.19 6.60 8.23
CA TYR A 233 -9.82 7.87 8.60
C TYR A 233 -10.86 8.34 7.56
N ARG A 234 -10.55 8.26 6.26
CA ARG A 234 -11.48 8.59 5.17
C ARG A 234 -11.45 7.51 4.09
N VAL A 235 -12.63 7.08 3.66
CA VAL A 235 -12.82 6.16 2.52
C VAL A 235 -13.50 6.95 1.39
N SER A 236 -13.00 6.80 0.17
CA SER A 236 -13.62 7.32 -1.05
C SER A 236 -13.73 6.17 -2.04
N ALA A 237 -14.94 5.91 -2.54
CA ALA A 237 -15.26 4.79 -3.41
C ALA A 237 -16.13 5.26 -4.59
#